data_AF-A0A6G8F801-F1
#
_entry.id   AF-A0A6G8F801-F1
#
_cell.length_a   1.000
_cell.length_b   1.000
_cell.length_c   1.000
_cell.angle_alpha   90.00
_cell.angle_beta   90.00
_cell.angle_gamma   90.00
#
_symmetry.space_group_name_H-M   'P 1'
#
loop_
_entity.id
_entity.type
_entity.pdbx_description
1 polymer ?
#
loop_
_entity_poly.entity_id
_entity_poly.type
_entity_poly.pdbx_seq_one_letter_code
_entity_poly.pdbx_strand_id
1 'polypeptide(L)'
;MEQTDKRKQDKLKFDRVINLARRLSQPAIHDLLRALILPIQADYLLAVGTEGQDARPDMNEREFFFTKIIWAMDYTHMKSLRLAAEDFPLALATAKILPWPWGESSYRSALADIGSAKGNPWVQDINHRVTLWLPWRIGFVRGGNHSIASGVLAGEGEVIPDTVYDMRYLLDIVSTDGYYWYMSGKICERVSDYRTAAFFEIGRLLTL
;
A
#
# COMPACT_ATOMS: atom_id res chain seq x y z
N MET A 1 9.02 -29.09 8.99
CA MET A 1 8.17 -29.60 7.88
C MET A 1 7.12 -28.56 7.51
N GLU A 2 6.31 -28.10 8.46
CA GLU A 2 5.25 -27.10 8.31
C GLU A 2 5.67 -25.77 7.64
N GLN A 3 6.84 -25.22 8.01
CA GLN A 3 7.33 -23.97 7.43
C GLN A 3 7.78 -24.10 5.96
N THR A 4 8.25 -25.29 5.56
CA THR A 4 8.59 -25.60 4.17
C THR A 4 7.32 -25.73 3.33
N ASP A 5 6.25 -26.29 3.89
CA ASP A 5 4.97 -26.46 3.21
C ASP A 5 4.24 -25.13 3.03
N LYS A 6 4.18 -24.27 4.06
CA LYS A 6 3.67 -22.90 3.92
C LYS A 6 4.41 -22.15 2.82
N ARG A 7 5.74 -22.24 2.78
CA ARG A 7 6.57 -21.55 1.78
C ARG A 7 6.24 -21.98 0.34
N LYS A 8 6.08 -23.29 0.11
CA LYS A 8 5.69 -23.82 -1.21
C LYS A 8 4.28 -23.36 -1.59
N GLN A 9 3.36 -23.33 -0.63
CA GLN A 9 1.99 -22.85 -0.85
C GLN A 9 1.98 -21.35 -1.19
N ASP A 10 2.74 -20.52 -0.48
CA ASP A 10 2.82 -19.08 -0.73
C ASP A 10 3.43 -18.79 -2.10
N LYS A 11 4.48 -19.53 -2.50
CA LYS A 11 5.02 -19.47 -3.87
C LYS A 11 3.97 -19.84 -4.93
N LEU A 12 3.21 -20.92 -4.70
CA LEU A 12 2.16 -21.34 -5.62
C LEU A 12 1.07 -20.26 -5.76
N LYS A 13 0.70 -19.60 -4.67
CA LYS A 13 -0.24 -18.47 -4.68
C LYS A 13 0.33 -17.28 -5.46
N PHE A 14 1.60 -16.91 -5.20
CA PHE A 14 2.31 -15.89 -5.96
C PHE A 14 2.25 -16.17 -7.47
N ASP A 15 2.65 -17.37 -7.90
CA ASP A 15 2.67 -17.73 -9.33
C ASP A 15 1.28 -17.67 -9.97
N ARG A 16 0.25 -18.11 -9.25
CA ARG A 16 -1.14 -18.03 -9.71
C ARG A 16 -1.59 -16.58 -9.91
N VAL A 17 -1.24 -15.69 -8.97
CA VAL A 17 -1.56 -14.26 -9.06
C VAL A 17 -0.85 -13.61 -10.24
N ILE A 18 0.46 -13.85 -10.42
CA ILE A 18 1.22 -13.31 -11.56
C ILE A 18 0.66 -13.82 -12.89
N ASN A 19 0.35 -15.11 -12.99
CA ASN A 19 -0.24 -15.69 -14.19
C ASN A 19 -1.65 -15.17 -14.48
N LEU A 20 -2.43 -14.84 -13.44
CA LEU A 20 -3.70 -14.14 -13.63
C LEU A 20 -3.46 -12.72 -14.16
N ALA A 21 -2.59 -11.93 -13.52
CA ALA A 21 -2.32 -10.55 -13.90
C ALA A 21 -1.89 -10.40 -15.37
N ARG A 22 -1.04 -11.30 -15.88
CA ARG A 22 -0.59 -11.30 -17.29
C ARG A 22 -1.70 -11.48 -18.33
N ARG A 23 -2.89 -11.95 -17.91
CA ARG A 23 -4.04 -12.19 -18.79
C ARG A 23 -5.14 -11.14 -18.65
N LEU A 24 -4.95 -10.17 -17.75
CA LEU A 24 -5.92 -9.11 -17.48
C LEU A 24 -5.63 -7.86 -18.32
N SER A 25 -6.66 -7.08 -18.60
CA SER A 25 -6.52 -5.73 -19.13
C SER A 25 -6.02 -4.76 -18.04
N GLN A 26 -5.47 -3.61 -18.43
CA GLN A 26 -4.94 -2.63 -17.48
C GLN A 26 -5.94 -2.24 -16.37
N PRO A 27 -7.23 -1.95 -16.65
CA PRO A 27 -8.19 -1.67 -15.59
C PRO A 27 -8.37 -2.84 -14.61
N ALA A 28 -8.50 -4.06 -15.13
CA ALA A 28 -8.67 -5.26 -14.31
C ALA A 28 -7.43 -5.61 -13.49
N ILE A 29 -6.22 -5.25 -13.95
CA ILE A 29 -4.99 -5.39 -13.15
C ILE A 29 -5.06 -4.48 -11.91
N HIS A 30 -5.60 -3.26 -12.02
CA HIS A 30 -5.75 -2.39 -10.86
C HIS A 30 -6.75 -2.93 -9.83
N ASP A 31 -7.80 -3.61 -10.26
CA ASP A 31 -8.72 -4.32 -9.37
C ASP A 31 -8.04 -5.48 -8.65
N LEU A 32 -7.21 -6.26 -9.37
CA LEU A 32 -6.41 -7.33 -8.76
C LEU A 32 -5.43 -6.78 -7.73
N LEU A 33 -4.74 -5.67 -8.03
CA LEU A 33 -3.87 -4.98 -7.08
C LEU A 33 -4.63 -4.55 -5.82
N ARG A 34 -5.84 -4.02 -5.99
CA ARG A 34 -6.71 -3.66 -4.85
C ARG A 34 -7.10 -4.90 -4.05
N ALA A 35 -7.49 -5.99 -4.71
CA ALA A 35 -7.85 -7.25 -4.04
C ALA A 35 -6.69 -7.85 -3.22
N LEU A 36 -5.44 -7.69 -3.67
CA LEU A 36 -4.26 -8.15 -2.91
C LEU A 36 -4.04 -7.37 -1.61
N ILE A 37 -4.34 -6.07 -1.60
CA ILE A 37 -4.07 -5.20 -0.44
C ILE A 37 -5.26 -5.04 0.51
N LEU A 38 -6.49 -5.25 0.04
CA LEU A 38 -7.69 -5.09 0.86
C LEU A 38 -7.62 -5.87 2.19
N PRO A 39 -7.14 -7.13 2.23
CA PRO A 39 -6.98 -7.84 3.50
C PRO A 39 -5.96 -7.18 4.45
N ILE A 40 -4.90 -6.56 3.91
CA ILE A 40 -3.88 -5.86 4.71
C ILE A 40 -4.44 -4.54 5.24
N GLN A 41 -5.15 -3.78 4.38
CA GLN A 41 -5.83 -2.55 4.78
C GLN A 41 -6.88 -2.83 5.86
N ALA A 42 -7.69 -3.88 5.69
CA ALA A 42 -8.70 -4.27 6.66
C ALA A 42 -8.10 -4.68 8.02
N ASP A 43 -6.99 -5.43 8.01
CA ASP A 43 -6.25 -5.78 9.23
C ASP A 43 -5.79 -4.53 9.99
N TYR A 44 -5.18 -3.58 9.29
CA TYR A 44 -4.70 -2.32 9.90
C TYR A 44 -5.83 -1.43 10.43
N LEU A 45 -6.94 -1.34 9.70
CA LEU A 45 -8.12 -0.60 10.14
C LEU A 45 -8.75 -1.25 11.38
N LEU A 46 -8.71 -2.57 11.51
CA LEU A 46 -9.33 -3.27 12.64
C LEU A 46 -8.43 -3.31 13.88
N ALA A 47 -7.11 -3.40 13.69
CA ALA A 47 -6.15 -3.78 14.73
C ALA A 47 -6.28 -3.00 16.04
N VAL A 48 -6.41 -1.66 16.00
CA VAL A 48 -6.54 -0.86 17.22
C VAL A 48 -7.83 -1.18 17.98
N GLY A 49 -8.92 -1.46 17.27
CA GLY A 49 -10.20 -1.81 17.89
C GLY A 49 -10.20 -3.21 18.54
N THR A 50 -9.31 -4.11 18.10
CA THR A 50 -9.26 -5.50 18.60
C THR A 50 -8.10 -5.78 19.55
N GLU A 51 -6.99 -5.05 19.42
CA GLU A 51 -5.72 -5.33 20.10
C GLU A 51 -5.19 -4.13 20.89
N GLY A 52 -5.81 -2.95 20.74
CA GLY A 52 -5.46 -1.73 21.46
C GLY A 52 -4.43 -0.85 20.74
N GLN A 53 -3.86 0.10 21.47
CA GLN A 53 -2.91 1.06 20.93
C GLN A 53 -1.66 0.37 20.34
N ASP A 54 -1.14 0.91 19.23
CA ASP A 54 0.09 0.47 18.55
C ASP A 54 0.08 -1.01 18.13
N ALA A 55 -1.11 -1.57 17.84
CA ALA A 55 -1.31 -2.98 17.51
C ALA A 55 -0.58 -3.47 16.23
N ARG A 56 -0.15 -2.56 15.36
CA ARG A 56 0.61 -2.84 14.14
C ARG A 56 1.80 -1.88 14.03
N PRO A 57 2.89 -2.25 13.34
CA PRO A 57 3.97 -1.31 13.02
C PRO A 57 3.51 -0.23 12.05
N ASP A 58 4.31 0.83 11.90
CA ASP A 58 4.04 1.91 10.93
C ASP A 58 3.92 1.39 9.49
N MET A 59 2.85 1.76 8.80
CA MET A 59 2.63 1.32 7.42
C MET A 59 3.39 2.19 6.42
N ASN A 60 4.69 1.92 6.33
CA ASN A 60 5.58 2.50 5.31
C ASN A 60 6.00 1.46 4.27
N GLU A 61 6.82 1.88 3.30
CA GLU A 61 7.16 1.07 2.14
C GLU A 61 8.03 -0.13 2.51
N ARG A 62 8.76 -0.06 3.63
CA ARG A 62 9.60 -1.14 4.16
C ARG A 62 8.75 -2.23 4.77
N GLU A 63 7.76 -1.84 5.58
CA GLU A 63 6.82 -2.77 6.21
C GLU A 63 5.88 -3.39 5.17
N PHE A 64 5.48 -2.63 4.16
CA PHE A 64 4.62 -3.14 3.10
C PHE A 64 5.35 -4.08 2.14
N PHE A 65 6.50 -3.66 1.58
CA PHE A 65 7.21 -4.48 0.59
C PHE A 65 8.23 -5.42 1.22
N PHE A 66 9.35 -4.86 1.69
CA PHE A 66 10.44 -5.58 2.36
C PHE A 66 11.43 -4.59 3.00
N THR A 67 12.15 -5.03 4.03
CA THR A 67 12.98 -4.13 4.84
C THR A 67 14.11 -3.50 4.03
N LYS A 68 14.77 -4.29 3.18
CA LYS A 68 15.93 -3.87 2.38
C LYS A 68 15.60 -2.97 1.18
N ILE A 69 14.33 -2.62 0.96
CA ILE A 69 13.93 -1.73 -0.14
C ILE A 69 14.63 -0.36 -0.05
N ILE A 70 15.00 0.05 1.16
CA ILE A 70 15.71 1.30 1.44
C ILE A 70 17.02 1.44 0.68
N TRP A 71 17.70 0.32 0.40
CA TRP A 71 18.98 0.32 -0.30
C TRP A 71 18.81 0.57 -1.80
N ALA A 72 17.59 0.44 -2.31
CA ALA A 72 17.18 0.74 -3.68
C ALA A 72 16.51 2.13 -3.80
N MET A 73 16.24 2.81 -2.69
CA MET A 73 15.62 4.14 -2.68
C MET A 73 16.68 5.24 -2.80
N ASP A 74 16.92 5.72 -4.01
CA ASP A 74 17.68 6.95 -4.25
C ASP A 74 16.76 8.16 -4.15
N TYR A 75 16.76 8.83 -3.00
CA TYR A 75 15.92 10.00 -2.77
C TYR A 75 16.19 11.17 -3.72
N THR A 76 17.43 11.34 -4.20
CA THR A 76 17.77 12.39 -5.16
C THR A 76 17.11 12.08 -6.50
N HIS A 77 17.23 10.83 -6.94
CA HIS A 77 16.57 10.36 -8.16
C HIS A 77 15.05 10.39 -8.03
N MET A 78 14.46 9.88 -6.95
CA MET A 78 13.02 9.95 -6.68
C MET A 78 12.50 11.39 -6.75
N LYS A 79 13.21 12.36 -6.18
CA LYS A 79 12.82 13.79 -6.28
C LYS A 79 12.80 14.30 -7.71
N SER A 80 13.71 13.84 -8.57
CA SER A 80 13.71 14.19 -10.00
C SER A 80 12.56 13.55 -10.79
N LEU A 81 11.93 12.51 -10.25
CA LEU A 81 10.81 11.76 -10.84
C LEU A 81 9.46 12.14 -10.21
N ARG A 82 9.37 13.31 -9.56
CA ARG A 82 8.11 13.80 -9.02
C ARG A 82 7.17 14.24 -10.12
N LEU A 83 5.91 13.87 -9.97
CA LEU A 83 4.81 14.32 -10.82
C LEU A 83 3.93 15.32 -10.07
N ALA A 84 3.15 16.10 -10.82
CA ALA A 84 2.15 17.02 -10.28
C ALA A 84 1.10 16.21 -9.50
N ALA A 85 0.85 16.56 -8.24
CA ALA A 85 0.06 15.71 -7.35
C ALA A 85 -1.45 15.85 -7.58
N GLU A 86 -1.86 17.02 -8.04
CA GLU A 86 -3.21 17.39 -8.47
C GLU A 86 -3.75 16.49 -9.60
N ASP A 87 -2.87 15.87 -10.38
CA ASP A 87 -3.25 14.94 -11.45
C ASP A 87 -3.64 13.54 -10.91
N PHE A 88 -3.39 13.27 -9.61
CA PHE A 88 -3.59 11.96 -9.01
C PHE A 88 -4.45 11.99 -7.73
N PRO A 89 -5.68 12.53 -7.79
CA PRO A 89 -6.61 12.41 -6.67
C PRO A 89 -6.87 10.94 -6.31
N LEU A 90 -6.99 10.69 -5.00
CA LEU A 90 -7.25 9.36 -4.43
C LEU A 90 -8.60 9.38 -3.71
N ALA A 91 -9.65 8.89 -4.37
CA ALA A 91 -10.94 8.67 -3.74
C ALA A 91 -10.83 7.59 -2.64
N LEU A 92 -11.08 7.93 -1.38
CA LEU A 92 -10.81 7.03 -0.24
C LEU A 92 -11.64 5.74 -0.30
N ALA A 93 -12.81 5.78 -0.95
CA ALA A 93 -13.64 4.61 -1.19
C ALA A 93 -12.94 3.52 -2.02
N THR A 94 -12.13 3.90 -3.01
CA THR A 94 -11.58 2.98 -4.03
C THR A 94 -10.06 3.05 -4.19
N ALA A 95 -9.40 4.01 -3.55
CA ALA A 95 -7.96 4.15 -3.55
C ALA A 95 -7.27 2.99 -2.82
N LYS A 96 -6.07 2.65 -3.30
CA LYS A 96 -5.16 1.74 -2.62
C LYS A 96 -4.32 2.55 -1.63
N ILE A 97 -4.95 3.00 -0.57
CA ILE A 97 -4.33 3.84 0.47
C ILE A 97 -4.21 3.04 1.76
N LEU A 98 -3.10 3.17 2.47
CA LEU A 98 -2.82 2.37 3.65
C LEU A 98 -2.67 3.26 4.89
N PRO A 99 -3.80 3.70 5.51
CA PRO A 99 -3.73 4.34 6.80
C PRO A 99 -3.35 3.33 7.88
N TRP A 100 -2.63 3.81 8.89
CA TRP A 100 -2.27 3.07 10.09
C TRP A 100 -2.73 3.84 11.33
N PRO A 101 -3.98 3.65 11.77
CA PRO A 101 -4.40 4.10 13.08
C PRO A 101 -3.51 3.45 14.15
N TRP A 102 -2.94 4.26 15.04
CA TRP A 102 -2.03 3.78 16.09
C TRP A 102 -2.56 4.09 17.50
N GLY A 103 -3.03 5.32 17.75
CA GLY A 103 -3.62 5.73 19.03
C GLY A 103 -5.11 5.41 19.18
N GLU A 104 -5.48 4.70 20.26
CA GLU A 104 -6.86 4.28 20.54
C GLU A 104 -7.84 5.46 20.69
N SER A 105 -7.47 6.48 21.47
CA SER A 105 -8.35 7.64 21.69
C SER A 105 -8.63 8.41 20.41
N SER A 106 -7.59 8.66 19.61
CA SER A 106 -7.69 9.34 18.32
C SER A 106 -8.49 8.52 17.31
N TYR A 107 -8.30 7.19 17.30
CA TYR A 107 -9.06 6.31 16.43
C TYR A 107 -10.54 6.27 16.81
N ARG A 108 -10.85 6.15 18.11
CA ARG A 108 -12.23 6.20 18.62
C ARG A 108 -12.93 7.51 18.25
N SER A 109 -12.30 8.66 18.47
CA SER A 109 -12.87 9.96 18.09
C SER A 109 -13.07 10.06 16.58
N ALA A 110 -12.07 9.69 15.77
CA ALA A 110 -12.23 9.70 14.32
C ALA A 110 -13.39 8.80 13.85
N LEU A 111 -13.58 7.62 14.45
CA LEU A 111 -14.70 6.74 14.14
C LEU A 111 -16.05 7.31 14.57
N ALA A 112 -16.12 7.98 15.72
CA ALA A 112 -17.37 8.57 16.22
C ALA A 112 -17.77 9.82 15.45
N ASP A 113 -16.78 10.63 15.04
CA ASP A 113 -17.01 12.02 14.68
C ASP A 113 -16.85 12.31 13.18
N ILE A 114 -16.25 11.42 12.38
CA ILE A 114 -15.96 11.69 10.95
C ILE A 114 -16.77 10.76 10.03
N GLY A 115 -17.51 11.35 9.11
CA GLY A 115 -18.34 10.69 8.10
C GLY A 115 -19.69 11.40 7.91
N SER A 116 -20.22 11.45 6.68
CA SER A 116 -21.52 12.08 6.40
C SER A 116 -22.65 11.50 7.25
N ALA A 117 -22.62 10.18 7.51
CA ALA A 117 -23.59 9.51 8.39
C ALA A 117 -23.56 9.98 9.85
N LYS A 118 -22.48 10.65 10.28
CA LYS A 118 -22.30 11.26 11.61
C LYS A 118 -22.52 12.78 11.60
N GLY A 119 -22.96 13.33 10.46
CA GLY A 119 -23.20 14.77 10.30
C GLY A 119 -21.93 15.60 10.09
N ASN A 120 -20.77 14.98 9.91
CA ASN A 120 -19.49 15.66 9.70
C ASN A 120 -18.71 14.98 8.57
N PRO A 121 -19.04 15.29 7.30
CA PRO A 121 -18.40 14.70 6.13
C PRO A 121 -16.87 14.80 6.18
N TRP A 122 -16.18 13.79 5.68
CA TRP A 122 -14.72 13.80 5.60
C TRP A 122 -14.25 14.89 4.62
N VAL A 123 -13.28 15.71 5.05
CA VAL A 123 -12.66 16.76 4.24
C VAL A 123 -11.14 16.73 4.45
N GLN A 124 -10.39 16.88 3.37
CA GLN A 124 -8.93 16.99 3.43
C GLN A 124 -8.52 18.31 4.10
N ASP A 125 -7.47 18.24 4.91
CA ASP A 125 -6.82 19.37 5.59
C ASP A 125 -5.28 19.21 5.56
N ILE A 126 -4.56 20.16 6.15
CA ILE A 126 -3.09 20.22 6.17
C ILE A 126 -2.39 19.08 6.93
N ASN A 127 -3.12 18.33 7.76
CA ASN A 127 -2.60 17.18 8.50
C ASN A 127 -2.55 15.92 7.61
N HIS A 128 -3.40 15.86 6.58
CA HIS A 128 -3.49 14.72 5.69
C HIS A 128 -2.31 14.71 4.74
N ARG A 129 -1.35 13.82 5.02
CA ARG A 129 -0.15 13.68 4.20
C ARG A 129 -0.06 12.31 3.57
N VAL A 130 0.09 12.25 2.25
CA VAL A 130 0.13 11.00 1.48
C VAL A 130 1.24 11.07 0.44
N THR A 131 2.08 10.03 0.44
CA THR A 131 3.04 9.76 -0.63
C THR A 131 2.46 8.68 -1.55
N LEU A 132 2.21 9.01 -2.81
CA LEU A 132 1.73 8.09 -3.82
C LEU A 132 2.89 7.51 -4.64
N TRP A 133 2.95 6.19 -4.74
CA TRP A 133 3.90 5.49 -5.61
C TRP A 133 3.21 4.93 -6.86
N LEU A 134 3.70 5.35 -8.02
CA LEU A 134 3.37 4.79 -9.33
C LEU A 134 4.43 3.75 -9.74
N PRO A 135 4.10 2.74 -10.55
CA PRO A 135 2.84 2.58 -11.27
C PRO A 135 1.71 1.93 -10.46
N TRP A 136 2.00 1.41 -9.27
CA TRP A 136 1.02 0.68 -8.47
C TRP A 136 -0.20 1.52 -8.03
N ARG A 137 -0.10 2.85 -8.04
CA ARG A 137 -1.09 3.78 -7.48
C ARG A 137 -1.41 3.41 -6.03
N ILE A 138 -0.37 3.24 -5.22
CA ILE A 138 -0.47 2.95 -3.79
C ILE A 138 -0.07 4.17 -2.96
N GLY A 139 -0.96 4.60 -2.06
CA GLY A 139 -0.75 5.75 -1.18
C GLY A 139 -0.30 5.32 0.22
N PHE A 140 0.86 5.79 0.64
CA PHE A 140 1.35 5.63 2.01
C PHE A 140 1.03 6.87 2.82
N VAL A 141 0.31 6.68 3.93
CA VAL A 141 -0.11 7.79 4.79
C VAL A 141 1.05 8.18 5.70
N ARG A 142 1.38 9.47 5.72
CA ARG A 142 2.44 10.09 6.53
C ARG A 142 1.87 11.02 7.61
N GLY A 143 0.60 11.41 7.48
CA GLY A 143 -0.13 12.26 8.42
C GLY A 143 -1.63 12.09 8.22
N GLY A 144 -2.42 12.29 9.28
CA GLY A 144 -3.88 12.10 9.21
C GLY A 144 -4.32 10.63 9.18
N ASN A 145 -3.53 9.70 9.72
CA ASN A 145 -3.84 8.26 9.72
C ASN A 145 -5.25 7.92 10.24
N HIS A 146 -5.66 8.52 11.37
CA HIS A 146 -6.96 8.24 11.98
C HIS A 146 -8.14 8.78 11.15
N SER A 147 -8.04 10.01 10.66
CA SER A 147 -9.09 10.63 9.85
C SER A 147 -9.20 9.97 8.47
N ILE A 148 -8.08 9.66 7.79
CA ILE A 148 -8.09 8.92 6.52
C ILE A 148 -8.73 7.53 6.71
N ALA A 149 -8.42 6.83 7.82
CA ALA A 149 -9.07 5.56 8.14
C ALA A 149 -10.59 5.70 8.22
N SER A 150 -11.10 6.76 8.88
CA SER A 150 -12.54 7.04 8.91
C SER A 150 -13.14 7.33 7.53
N GLY A 151 -12.45 8.08 6.67
CA GLY A 151 -12.90 8.34 5.30
C GLY A 151 -12.97 7.05 4.46
N VAL A 152 -11.96 6.19 4.56
CA VAL A 152 -11.95 4.86 3.93
C VAL A 152 -13.12 4.02 4.42
N LEU A 153 -13.36 3.95 5.73
CA LEU A 153 -14.45 3.14 6.32
C LEU A 153 -15.83 3.70 6.01
N ALA A 154 -15.98 5.02 5.93
CA ALA A 154 -17.21 5.68 5.52
C ALA A 154 -17.45 5.58 4.00
N GLY A 155 -16.43 5.20 3.22
CA GLY A 155 -16.52 5.12 1.76
C GLY A 155 -16.68 6.49 1.10
N GLU A 156 -16.11 7.54 1.69
CA GLU A 156 -16.26 8.92 1.22
C GLU A 156 -14.95 9.71 1.33
N GLY A 157 -14.91 10.86 0.66
CA GLY A 157 -13.76 11.75 0.65
C GLY A 157 -12.73 11.42 -0.43
N GLU A 158 -11.88 12.40 -0.69
CA GLU A 158 -10.81 12.34 -1.67
C GLU A 158 -9.57 13.03 -1.10
N VAL A 159 -8.40 12.43 -1.29
CA VAL A 159 -7.13 13.02 -0.86
C VAL A 159 -6.28 13.32 -2.09
N ILE A 160 -5.80 14.55 -2.19
CA ILE A 160 -4.71 14.94 -3.08
C ILE A 160 -3.39 14.62 -2.36
N PRO A 161 -2.52 13.75 -2.91
CA PRO A 161 -1.23 13.45 -2.29
C PRO A 161 -0.34 14.69 -2.16
N ASP A 162 0.59 14.72 -1.19
CA ASP A 162 1.62 15.79 -1.17
C ASP A 162 2.74 15.48 -2.17
N THR A 163 2.93 14.21 -2.48
CA THR A 163 4.03 13.77 -3.33
C THR A 163 3.62 12.55 -4.12
N VAL A 164 3.87 12.61 -5.42
CA VAL A 164 3.70 11.49 -6.35
C VAL A 164 5.06 11.15 -6.92
N TYR A 165 5.49 9.90 -6.77
CA TYR A 165 6.73 9.38 -7.33
C TYR A 165 6.46 8.37 -8.44
N ASP A 166 7.10 8.56 -9.58
CA ASP A 166 7.28 7.49 -10.55
C ASP A 166 8.41 6.55 -10.10
N MET A 167 8.04 5.35 -9.67
CA MET A 167 8.95 4.35 -9.14
C MET A 167 9.32 3.28 -10.19
N ARG A 168 9.13 3.52 -11.49
CA ARG A 168 9.55 2.57 -12.53
C ARG A 168 11.02 2.19 -12.43
N TYR A 169 11.89 3.13 -12.05
CA TYR A 169 13.32 2.85 -11.83
C TYR A 169 13.55 1.77 -10.76
N LEU A 170 12.68 1.69 -9.74
CA LEU A 170 12.78 0.70 -8.67
C LEU A 170 12.53 -0.71 -9.21
N LEU A 171 11.64 -0.84 -10.20
CA LEU A 171 11.41 -2.10 -10.89
C LEU A 171 12.67 -2.57 -11.62
N ASP A 172 13.49 -1.67 -12.18
CA ASP A 172 14.71 -2.07 -12.91
C ASP A 172 15.79 -2.67 -11.99
N ILE A 173 15.78 -2.30 -10.71
CA ILE A 173 16.82 -2.68 -9.74
C ILE A 173 16.37 -3.76 -8.75
N VAL A 174 15.08 -3.82 -8.42
CA VAL A 174 14.52 -4.79 -7.47
C VAL A 174 13.59 -5.73 -8.20
N SER A 175 13.65 -7.03 -7.89
CA SER A 175 12.67 -8.02 -8.35
C SER A 175 12.38 -9.10 -7.30
N THR A 176 11.37 -9.93 -7.52
CA THR A 176 11.13 -11.11 -6.70
C THR A 176 10.59 -12.29 -7.50
N ASP A 177 10.98 -13.50 -7.09
CA ASP A 177 10.43 -14.75 -7.60
C ASP A 177 9.30 -15.33 -6.71
N GLY A 178 8.91 -14.62 -5.65
CA GLY A 178 7.96 -15.09 -4.63
C GLY A 178 8.58 -15.92 -3.50
N TYR A 179 9.87 -16.26 -3.59
CA TYR A 179 10.65 -16.83 -2.49
C TYR A 179 11.60 -15.81 -1.87
N TYR A 180 12.28 -15.04 -2.70
CA TYR A 180 13.27 -14.06 -2.33
C TYR A 180 13.04 -12.75 -3.09
N TRP A 181 13.45 -11.67 -2.45
CA TRP A 181 13.70 -10.39 -3.08
C TRP A 181 15.13 -10.37 -3.61
N TYR A 182 15.30 -9.77 -4.77
CA TYR A 182 16.56 -9.60 -5.46
C TYR A 182 16.81 -8.11 -5.65
N MET A 183 18.05 -7.69 -5.43
CA MET A 183 18.52 -6.34 -5.73
C MET A 183 19.74 -6.45 -6.65
N SER A 184 19.63 -5.88 -7.85
CA SER A 184 20.62 -6.01 -8.93
C SER A 184 21.01 -7.48 -9.19
N GLY A 185 20.00 -8.35 -9.23
CA GLY A 185 20.15 -9.80 -9.48
C GLY A 185 20.66 -10.63 -8.29
N LYS A 186 20.97 -10.03 -7.15
CA LYS A 186 21.43 -10.76 -5.95
C LYS A 186 20.32 -10.87 -4.91
N ILE A 187 20.19 -12.05 -4.29
CA ILE A 187 19.25 -12.25 -3.18
C ILE A 187 19.55 -11.24 -2.08
N CYS A 188 18.56 -10.44 -1.69
CA CYS A 188 18.69 -9.49 -0.59
C CYS A 188 17.86 -9.92 0.62
N GLU A 189 16.63 -10.38 0.45
CA GLU A 189 15.72 -10.70 1.55
C GLU A 189 14.81 -11.87 1.19
N ARG A 190 14.24 -12.55 2.18
CA ARG A 190 13.22 -13.57 1.95
C ARG A 190 11.84 -12.89 1.85
N VAL A 191 10.97 -13.39 0.98
CA VAL A 191 9.57 -12.94 0.92
C VAL A 191 8.84 -13.38 2.20
N SER A 192 8.22 -12.41 2.88
CA SER A 192 7.40 -12.61 4.09
C SER A 192 5.91 -12.79 3.76
N ASP A 193 5.41 -12.09 2.74
CA ASP A 193 4.03 -12.18 2.25
C ASP A 193 4.00 -12.27 0.72
N TYR A 194 3.35 -13.31 0.19
CA TYR A 194 3.21 -13.49 -1.26
C TYR A 194 2.38 -12.38 -1.91
N ARG A 195 1.47 -11.73 -1.17
CA ARG A 195 0.58 -10.68 -1.68
C ARG A 195 1.38 -9.44 -2.04
N THR A 196 2.25 -8.98 -1.16
CA THR A 196 3.06 -7.77 -1.37
C THR A 196 4.18 -8.01 -2.38
N ALA A 197 4.74 -9.23 -2.41
CA ALA A 197 5.64 -9.68 -3.46
C ALA A 197 4.96 -9.67 -4.85
N ALA A 198 3.76 -10.27 -4.96
CA ALA A 198 3.01 -10.29 -6.22
C ALA A 198 2.59 -8.87 -6.64
N PHE A 199 2.14 -8.06 -5.67
CA PHE A 199 1.79 -6.66 -5.89
C PHE A 199 2.95 -5.89 -6.52
N PHE A 200 4.17 -6.04 -5.98
CA PHE A 200 5.36 -5.41 -6.55
C PHE A 200 5.62 -5.85 -7.99
N GLU A 201 5.67 -7.16 -8.27
CA GLU A 201 5.98 -7.66 -9.62
C GLU A 201 4.90 -7.33 -10.67
N ILE A 202 3.63 -7.24 -10.26
CA ILE A 202 2.56 -6.75 -11.15
C ILE A 202 2.83 -5.33 -11.62
N GLY A 203 3.56 -4.51 -10.87
CA GLY A 203 3.96 -3.16 -11.25
C GLY A 203 4.66 -3.08 -12.61
N ARG A 204 5.36 -4.16 -13.02
CA ARG A 204 6.01 -4.26 -14.34
C ARG A 204 5.06 -4.38 -15.52
N LEU A 205 3.84 -4.82 -15.25
CA LEU A 205 2.80 -5.00 -16.26
C LEU A 205 1.99 -3.73 -16.48
N LEU A 206 2.17 -2.72 -15.63
CA LEU A 206 1.40 -1.49 -15.62
C LEU A 206 2.00 -0.46 -16.57
N THR A 207 1.13 0.29 -17.22
CA THR A 207 1.46 1.56 -17.89
C THR A 207 1.10 2.72 -16.98
N LEU A 208 1.87 3.82 -17.04
CA LEU A 208 1.51 5.07 -16.35
C LEU A 208 0.31 5.74 -16.99
#